data_AF-A0A7C9EZK4-F1
#
_entry.id   AF-A0A7C9EZK4-F1
#
_cell.length_a   1.000
_cell.length_b   1.000
_cell.length_c   1.000
_cell.angle_alpha   90.00
_cell.angle_beta   90.00
_cell.angle_gamma   90.00
#
_symmetry.space_group_name_H-M   'P 1'
#
loop_
_entity.id
_entity.type
_entity.pdbx_description
1 polymer ?
#
loop_
_entity_poly.entity_id
_entity_poly.type
_entity_poly.pdbx_seq_one_letter_code
_entity_poly.pdbx_strand_id
1 'polypeptide(L)'
;VIEGSNFTDGMKRAKCSHCKRATFIATSNYGTSNMKKHLEKCKAYQSTKASASQEGGQQRFEQKVYRDLLAKAIIRHGYGFSWVEHEANRQIHTYLNNEVRSIGRNTVKADCLKFQQLIKAEFQSTFC
;
A
#
# COMPACT_ATOMS: atom_id res chain seq x y z
N VAL A 1 -0.19 -3.64 32.33
CA VAL A 1 -1.32 -3.16 33.15
C VAL A 1 -0.73 -2.49 34.38
N ILE A 2 -1.23 -1.33 34.77
CA ILE A 2 -0.76 -0.65 35.99
C ILE A 2 -1.56 -1.21 37.15
N GLU A 3 -0.87 -1.70 38.17
CA GLU A 3 -1.50 -2.23 39.37
C GLU A 3 -2.15 -1.12 40.19
N GLY A 4 -3.32 -1.44 40.75
CA GLY A 4 -4.18 -0.48 41.45
C GLY A 4 -3.61 0.05 42.77
N SER A 5 -2.55 -0.56 43.30
CA SER A 5 -1.84 -0.10 44.51
C SER A 5 -1.21 1.29 44.37
N ASN A 6 -1.05 1.80 43.15
CA ASN A 6 -0.52 3.14 42.86
C ASN A 6 -1.59 4.24 42.78
N PHE A 7 -2.88 3.89 42.95
CA PHE A 7 -4.00 4.83 42.85
C PHE A 7 -4.89 4.71 44.09
N THR A 8 -5.48 5.81 44.52
CA THR A 8 -6.34 5.89 45.73
C THR A 8 -7.60 5.03 45.65
N ASP A 9 -7.97 4.57 44.45
CA ASP A 9 -9.15 3.74 44.18
C ASP A 9 -8.84 2.23 44.11
N GLY A 10 -7.57 1.82 44.20
CA GLY A 10 -7.19 0.40 44.19
C GLY A 10 -7.44 -0.32 42.86
N MET A 11 -7.84 0.39 41.79
CA MET A 11 -8.30 -0.23 40.55
C MET A 11 -7.17 -0.48 39.55
N LYS A 12 -7.17 -1.67 38.91
CA LYS A 12 -6.25 -1.97 37.81
C LYS A 12 -6.53 -1.08 36.61
N ARG A 13 -5.48 -0.54 35.98
CA ARG A 13 -5.61 0.38 34.83
C ARG A 13 -4.80 -0.07 33.62
N ALA A 14 -5.37 0.06 32.42
CA ALA A 14 -4.70 -0.07 31.14
C ALA A 14 -4.18 1.29 30.66
N LYS A 15 -2.98 1.32 30.08
CA LYS A 15 -2.35 2.54 29.54
C LYS A 15 -2.40 2.49 28.02
N CYS A 16 -2.73 3.60 27.37
CA CYS A 16 -2.66 3.68 25.91
C CYS A 16 -1.22 3.48 25.43
N SER A 17 -0.98 2.53 24.53
CA SER A 17 0.34 2.18 23.99
C SER A 17 0.93 3.30 23.13
N HIS A 18 0.09 4.06 22.42
CA HIS A 18 0.49 5.10 21.48
C HIS A 18 0.92 6.39 22.19
N CYS A 19 0.03 6.97 22.99
CA CYS A 19 0.35 8.24 23.66
C CYS A 19 1.09 8.05 24.97
N LYS A 20 1.06 6.85 25.58
CA LYS A 20 1.64 6.55 26.89
C LYS A 20 1.28 7.57 27.99
N ARG A 21 0.15 8.26 27.86
CA ARG A 21 -0.32 9.29 28.80
C ARG A 21 -1.66 8.92 29.41
N ALA A 22 -2.63 8.51 28.58
CA ALA A 22 -3.96 8.16 29.07
C ALA A 22 -3.99 6.77 29.73
N THR A 23 -4.70 6.67 30.86
CA THR A 23 -4.94 5.44 31.62
C THR A 23 -6.42 5.21 31.86
N PHE A 24 -6.87 3.98 31.73
CA PHE A 24 -8.29 3.57 31.77
C PHE A 24 -8.46 2.42 32.74
N ILE A 25 -9.59 2.36 33.45
CA ILE A 25 -9.89 1.24 34.35
C ILE A 25 -10.02 -0.05 33.52
N ALA A 26 -9.37 -1.10 33.97
CA ALA A 26 -9.27 -2.40 33.31
C ALA A 26 -9.77 -3.52 34.23
N THR A 27 -10.92 -3.28 34.88
CA THR A 27 -11.65 -4.28 35.67
C THR A 27 -12.82 -4.80 34.84
N SER A 28 -13.27 -6.04 35.13
CA SER A 28 -14.33 -6.72 34.36
C SER A 28 -15.64 -5.94 34.27
N ASN A 29 -15.93 -5.09 35.27
CA ASN A 29 -17.18 -4.33 35.36
C ASN A 29 -17.15 -3.03 34.53
N TYR A 30 -16.02 -2.69 33.91
CA TYR A 30 -15.88 -1.47 33.11
C TYR A 30 -15.63 -1.82 31.64
N GLY A 31 -16.47 -1.29 30.76
CA GLY A 31 -16.37 -1.53 29.32
C GLY A 31 -15.20 -0.79 28.65
N THR A 32 -14.90 -1.19 27.40
CA THR A 32 -13.83 -0.62 26.57
C THR A 32 -14.19 0.72 25.92
N SER A 33 -15.40 1.22 26.14
CA SER A 33 -15.96 2.42 25.49
C SER A 33 -15.12 3.68 25.73
N ASN A 34 -14.53 3.82 26.92
CA ASN A 34 -13.65 4.95 27.25
C ASN A 34 -12.33 4.93 26.46
N MET A 35 -11.73 3.75 26.29
CA MET A 35 -10.54 3.58 25.44
C MET A 35 -10.88 3.87 23.98
N LYS A 36 -12.03 3.38 23.50
CA LYS A 36 -12.49 3.63 22.12
C LYS A 36 -12.63 5.13 21.83
N LYS A 37 -13.36 5.87 22.68
CA LYS A 37 -13.50 7.33 22.57
C LYS A 37 -12.17 8.07 22.66
N HIS A 38 -11.21 7.57 23.44
CA HIS A 38 -9.87 8.14 23.50
C HIS A 38 -9.13 7.97 22.17
N LEU A 39 -9.16 6.77 21.56
CA LEU A 39 -8.45 6.52 20.30
C LEU A 39 -8.94 7.43 19.18
N GLU A 40 -10.24 7.77 19.14
CA GLU A 40 -10.79 8.74 18.19
C GLU A 40 -10.12 10.13 18.27
N LYS A 41 -9.64 10.54 19.45
CA LYS A 41 -9.00 11.86 19.67
C LYS A 41 -7.50 11.80 19.93
N CYS A 42 -6.93 10.62 20.10
CA CYS A 42 -5.54 10.45 20.47
C CYS A 42 -4.62 10.81 19.30
N LYS A 43 -3.96 11.97 19.37
CA LYS A 43 -3.07 12.47 18.30
C LYS A 43 -1.98 11.45 17.91
N ALA A 44 -1.39 10.76 18.89
CA ALA A 44 -0.37 9.73 18.66
C ALA A 44 -0.92 8.48 17.96
N TYR A 45 -2.19 8.14 18.17
CA TYR A 45 -2.87 7.05 17.47
C TYR A 45 -3.32 7.48 16.08
N GLN A 46 -3.85 8.70 15.94
CA GLN A 46 -4.28 9.25 14.66
C GLN A 46 -3.09 9.48 13.73
N SER A 47 -1.91 9.86 14.23
CA SER A 47 -0.68 9.95 13.43
C SER A 47 -0.21 8.60 12.92
N THR A 48 -0.34 7.53 13.73
CA THR A 48 -0.07 6.14 13.27
C THR A 48 -1.13 5.64 12.31
N LYS A 49 -2.38 6.08 12.45
CA LYS A 49 -3.47 5.76 11.51
C LYS A 49 -3.28 6.47 10.16
N ALA A 50 -2.83 7.73 10.18
CA ALA A 50 -2.55 8.51 8.97
C ALA A 50 -1.36 7.94 8.18
N SER A 51 -0.35 7.39 8.86
CA SER A 51 0.74 6.64 8.23
C SER A 51 0.30 5.24 7.79
N ALA A 52 -0.61 4.58 8.51
CA ALA A 52 -1.23 3.33 8.04
C ALA A 52 -2.19 3.52 6.84
N SER A 53 -2.69 4.73 6.59
CA SER A 53 -3.39 5.08 5.34
C SER A 53 -2.45 5.30 4.16
N GLN A 54 -1.14 5.45 4.41
CA GLN A 54 -0.09 5.50 3.39
C GLN A 54 0.68 4.17 3.26
N GLU A 55 0.58 3.30 4.27
CA GLU A 55 1.23 1.97 4.32
C GLU A 55 0.22 0.83 4.62
N GLY A 56 -0.99 0.93 4.08
CA GLY A 56 -2.05 -0.05 4.35
C GLY A 56 -3.23 -0.05 3.38
N GLY A 57 -3.21 0.82 2.36
CA GLY A 57 -3.88 0.50 1.12
C GLY A 57 -2.87 -0.25 0.27
N GLN A 58 -2.88 -1.58 0.26
CA GLN A 58 -2.29 -2.29 -0.88
C GLN A 58 -2.90 -1.63 -2.12
N GLN A 59 -2.09 -0.91 -2.90
CA GLN A 59 -2.56 -0.40 -4.18
C GLN A 59 -3.04 -1.63 -4.93
N ARG A 60 -4.38 -1.75 -5.09
CA ARG A 60 -5.00 -2.89 -5.74
C ARG A 60 -4.26 -3.09 -7.06
N PHE A 61 -3.81 -4.32 -7.30
CA PHE A 61 -3.05 -4.61 -8.50
C PHE A 61 -3.86 -4.17 -9.72
N GLU A 62 -3.30 -3.24 -10.48
CA GLU A 62 -3.90 -2.76 -11.71
C GLU A 62 -3.10 -3.29 -12.90
N GLN A 63 -3.73 -4.20 -13.65
CA GLN A 63 -3.12 -4.83 -14.82
C GLN A 63 -2.61 -3.81 -15.85
N LYS A 64 -3.27 -2.65 -15.97
CA LYS A 64 -2.85 -1.58 -16.89
C LYS A 64 -1.48 -1.01 -16.48
N VAL A 65 -1.29 -0.70 -15.19
CA VAL A 65 -0.01 -0.19 -14.67
C VAL A 65 1.10 -1.21 -14.91
N TYR A 66 0.83 -2.50 -14.68
CA TYR A 66 1.78 -3.57 -15.00
C TYR A 66 2.18 -3.59 -16.49
N ARG A 67 1.22 -3.46 -17.40
CA ARG A 67 1.49 -3.40 -18.85
C ARG A 67 2.31 -2.18 -19.24
N ASP A 68 1.99 -1.02 -18.68
CA ASP A 68 2.71 0.23 -18.94
C ASP A 68 4.18 0.12 -18.47
N LEU A 69 4.43 -0.53 -17.32
CA LEU A 69 5.78 -0.81 -16.82
C LEU A 69 6.56 -1.78 -17.74
N LEU A 70 5.92 -2.85 -18.23
CA LEU A 70 6.55 -3.78 -19.18
C LEU A 70 6.92 -3.08 -20.49
N ALA A 71 5.99 -2.29 -21.06
CA ALA A 71 6.23 -1.55 -22.29
C ALA A 71 7.40 -0.57 -22.14
N LYS A 72 7.47 0.12 -20.99
CA LYS A 72 8.59 1.02 -20.65
C LYS A 72 9.92 0.27 -20.54
N ALA A 73 9.94 -0.90 -19.90
CA ALA A 73 11.15 -1.72 -19.79
C ALA A 73 11.65 -2.18 -21.17
N ILE A 74 10.74 -2.64 -22.03
CA ILE A 74 11.04 -3.05 -23.41
C ILE A 74 11.65 -1.89 -24.21
N ILE A 75 11.03 -0.71 -24.19
CA ILE A 75 11.51 0.45 -24.93
C ILE A 75 12.86 0.93 -24.39
N ARG A 76 13.02 0.97 -23.06
CA ARG A 76 14.24 1.51 -22.42
C ARG A 76 15.46 0.61 -22.59
N HIS A 77 15.26 -0.71 -22.61
CA HIS A 77 16.36 -1.68 -22.60
C HIS A 77 16.46 -2.47 -23.91
N GLY A 78 15.60 -2.21 -24.89
CA GLY A 78 15.64 -2.86 -26.19
C GLY A 78 15.29 -4.35 -26.15
N TYR A 79 14.47 -4.78 -25.19
CA TYR A 79 14.06 -6.19 -25.13
C TYR A 79 13.20 -6.55 -26.34
N GLY A 80 13.40 -7.77 -26.87
CA GLY A 80 12.50 -8.31 -27.88
C GLY A 80 11.08 -8.45 -27.32
N PHE A 81 10.05 -8.18 -28.12
CA PHE A 81 8.67 -8.32 -27.66
C PHE A 81 8.32 -9.75 -27.22
N SER A 82 9.05 -10.77 -27.67
CA SER A 82 8.90 -12.17 -27.22
C SER A 82 9.25 -12.38 -25.75
N TRP A 83 10.02 -11.47 -25.15
CA TRP A 83 10.49 -11.59 -23.76
C TRP A 83 9.34 -11.72 -22.74
N VAL A 84 8.18 -11.10 -23.00
CA VAL A 84 6.99 -11.24 -22.14
C VAL A 84 6.32 -12.62 -22.21
N GLU A 85 6.69 -13.42 -23.20
CA GLU A 85 6.17 -14.78 -23.44
C GLU A 85 7.12 -15.86 -22.92
N HIS A 86 8.36 -15.51 -22.58
CA HIS A 86 9.32 -16.47 -22.04
C HIS A 86 8.81 -17.04 -20.72
N GLU A 87 8.83 -18.37 -20.61
CA GLU A 87 8.26 -19.10 -19.48
C GLU A 87 8.85 -18.63 -18.14
N ALA A 88 10.18 -18.57 -18.03
CA ALA A 88 10.86 -18.12 -16.82
C ALA A 88 10.46 -16.69 -16.41
N ASN A 89 10.26 -15.79 -17.38
CA ASN A 89 9.82 -14.42 -17.09
C ASN A 89 8.39 -14.41 -16.53
N ARG A 90 7.50 -15.22 -17.09
CA ARG A 90 6.13 -15.36 -16.59
C ARG A 90 6.10 -15.96 -15.19
N GLN A 91 6.91 -16.98 -14.93
CA GLN A 91 7.06 -17.58 -13.61
C GLN A 91 7.51 -16.55 -12.56
N ILE A 92 8.51 -15.71 -12.89
CA ILE A 92 8.96 -14.63 -11.99
C ILE A 92 7.81 -13.68 -11.65
N HIS A 93 7.07 -13.19 -12.65
CA HIS A 93 5.98 -12.25 -12.41
C HIS A 93 4.80 -12.86 -11.64
N THR A 94 4.43 -14.12 -11.94
CA THR A 94 3.38 -14.84 -11.21
C THR A 94 3.79 -15.18 -9.78
N TYR A 95 5.07 -15.50 -9.53
CA TYR A 95 5.59 -15.72 -8.18
C TYR A 95 5.50 -14.44 -7.33
N LEU A 96 5.80 -13.28 -7.92
CA LEU A 96 5.72 -11.99 -7.22
C LEU A 96 4.27 -11.56 -6.95
N ASN A 97 3.36 -11.81 -7.89
CA ASN A 97 1.94 -11.52 -7.71
C ASN A 97 1.06 -12.44 -8.58
N ASN A 98 0.21 -13.24 -7.94
CA ASN A 98 -0.67 -14.21 -8.59
C ASN A 98 -1.84 -13.58 -9.36
N GLU A 99 -2.17 -12.31 -9.13
CA GLU A 99 -3.20 -11.57 -9.87
C GLU A 99 -2.72 -11.12 -11.26
N VAL A 100 -1.40 -11.20 -11.53
CA VAL A 100 -0.80 -10.81 -12.80
C VAL A 100 -1.30 -11.72 -13.92
N ARG A 101 -1.90 -11.10 -14.94
CA ARG A 101 -2.24 -11.79 -16.19
C ARG A 101 -1.09 -11.68 -17.17
N SER A 102 -0.62 -12.82 -17.65
CA SER A 102 0.39 -12.86 -18.70
C SER A 102 -0.13 -12.23 -19.99
N ILE A 103 0.71 -11.46 -20.67
CA ILE A 103 0.38 -10.79 -21.94
C ILE A 103 1.16 -11.38 -23.10
N GLY A 104 0.62 -11.28 -24.31
CA GLY A 104 1.29 -11.70 -25.53
C GLY A 104 2.14 -10.60 -26.17
N ARG A 105 2.96 -11.01 -27.13
CA ARG A 105 3.84 -10.14 -27.92
C ARG A 105 3.09 -9.02 -28.64
N ASN A 106 1.95 -9.34 -29.24
CA ASN A 106 1.14 -8.38 -29.98
C ASN A 106 0.50 -7.34 -29.06
N THR A 107 0.10 -7.76 -27.86
CA THR A 107 -0.44 -6.87 -26.82
C THR A 107 0.61 -5.86 -26.39
N VAL A 108 1.82 -6.33 -26.06
CA VAL A 108 2.89 -5.42 -25.61
C VAL A 108 3.40 -4.54 -26.74
N LYS A 109 3.42 -5.03 -27.99
CA LYS A 109 3.71 -4.21 -29.18
C LYS A 109 2.73 -3.05 -29.30
N ALA A 110 1.43 -3.31 -29.16
CA ALA A 110 0.41 -2.26 -29.19
C ALA A 110 0.59 -1.24 -28.06
N ASP A 111 0.98 -1.69 -26.86
CA ASP A 111 1.26 -0.80 -25.72
C ASP A 111 2.50 0.07 -25.95
N CYS A 112 3.58 -0.50 -26.47
CA CYS A 112 4.78 0.25 -26.83
C CYS A 112 4.47 1.34 -27.88
N LEU A 113 3.67 1.02 -28.89
CA LEU A 113 3.26 1.99 -29.92
C LEU A 113 2.43 3.14 -29.31
N LYS A 114 1.49 2.84 -28.42
CA LYS A 114 0.72 3.86 -27.69
C LYS A 114 1.64 4.75 -26.86
N PHE A 115 2.57 4.15 -26.11
CA PHE A 115 3.53 4.88 -25.29
C PHE A 115 4.40 5.82 -26.14
N GLN A 116 4.85 5.36 -27.31
CA GLN A 116 5.62 6.18 -28.24
C GLN A 116 4.79 7.35 -28.81
N GLN A 117 3.51 7.13 -29.12
CA GLN A 117 2.60 8.20 -29.58
C GLN A 117 2.39 9.27 -28.51
N LEU A 118 2.23 8.87 -27.25
CA LEU A 118 2.11 9.80 -26.13
C LEU A 118 3.35 10.67 -25.96
N ILE A 119 4.54 10.07 -25.95
CA ILE A 119 5.81 10.82 -25.87
C ILE A 119 5.95 11.79 -27.05
N LYS A 120 5.60 11.36 -28.27
CA LYS A 120 5.64 12.24 -29.44
C LYS A 120 4.71 13.44 -29.28
N ALA A 121 3.49 13.22 -28.79
CA ALA A 121 2.52 14.28 -28.55
C ALA A 121 2.99 15.27 -27.47
N GLU A 122 3.53 14.76 -26.35
CA GLU A 122 4.09 15.59 -25.27
C GLU A 122 5.29 16.42 -25.74
N PHE A 123 6.17 15.83 -26.55
CA PHE A 123 7.29 16.54 -27.15
C PHE A 123 6.77 17.65 -28.07
N GLN A 124 5.83 17.35 -28.96
CA GLN A 124 5.27 18.33 -29.88
C GLN A 124 4.56 19.48 -29.16
N SER A 125 3.86 19.22 -28.06
CA SER A 125 3.22 20.29 -27.26
C SER A 125 4.20 21.14 -26.45
N THR A 126 5.40 20.64 -26.18
CA THR A 126 6.43 21.35 -25.38
C THR A 126 7.30 22.25 -26.26
N PHE A 127 7.41 21.94 -27.55
CA PHE A 127 8.29 22.64 -28.51
C PHE A 127 7.53 23.36 -29.64
N CYS A 128 6.20 23.45 -29.57
CA CYS A 128 5.34 24.32 -30.38
C CYS A 128 4.64 25.34 -29.48
#